data_AF-A0A9D9F9P0-F1
#
_entry.id   AF-A0A9D9F9P0-F1
#
_cell.length_a   1.000
_cell.length_b   1.000
_cell.length_c   1.000
_cell.angle_alpha   90.00
_cell.angle_beta   90.00
_cell.angle_gamma   90.00
#
_symmetry.space_group_name_H-M   'P 1'
#
loop_
_entity.id
_entity.type
_entity.pdbx_description
1 polymer ?
#
loop_
_entity_poly.entity_id
_entity_poly.type
_entity_poly.pdbx_seq_one_letter_code
_entity_poly.pdbx_strand_id
1 'polypeptide(L)'
;MIAAAVALAAIIVLCKVISASASEGTKAAVFSTSTMVVGYCVVGGVFLMYLLDTLEQGLDGAGMGVLLPWVVGALLILVYVFLVRICATYPDLEPDDPNSEIVSLPLPKPTIMSGLHFLLPVLLLIWMLMVERKSPSLSAFWAVALMMFILVTQRSLFAFFRGETGGQIGQGVRDLVDGMISGARNMIGIGIATAAAGVIVGAVSQTGIGSALADLVELLSQGQLILILIWTAVLSLILGMGLPTTANYIVVSSLLAPVVVALGQQNGLVVPLIAVHLFVFYFGIMADVTPPVGLASFAAAAVSGGDPIKTGFVAFFYSMRTALLPFLFIFNTDLLLIDVGPVEAVLVFIVATAAMLIFTAGFQGYFFARSRIYESVLLILVAFSLFRPGFWMDMIVEPTTSVPPGSIVEQFERAEPGTELRLLVDGLDSVGEPLSFTAIVEVPEGATGEERIANFGLELIIDGNDVTIDNVTFDSPAEAQGVFDWDQKIVDVMVASDQPPKELIWIPAIVVLILVALLQSRRQKTLAAA
;
A
#
# COMPACT_ATOMS: atom_id res chain seq x y z
N MET A 1 0.73 -3.71 21.30
CA MET A 1 1.77 -3.08 22.15
C MET A 1 3.17 -3.68 21.95
N ILE A 2 3.38 -4.97 22.17
CA ILE A 2 4.70 -5.63 21.97
C ILE A 2 5.18 -5.43 20.53
N ALA A 3 4.28 -5.68 19.59
CA ALA A 3 4.34 -5.28 18.19
C ALA A 3 5.05 -3.93 17.93
N ALA A 4 4.36 -2.80 18.10
CA ALA A 4 4.90 -1.47 17.84
C ALA A 4 6.19 -1.17 18.61
N ALA A 5 6.33 -1.65 19.85
CA ALA A 5 7.55 -1.50 20.64
C ALA A 5 8.73 -2.30 20.06
N VAL A 6 8.49 -3.49 19.51
CA VAL A 6 9.49 -4.34 18.85
C VAL A 6 9.85 -3.75 17.48
N ALA A 7 8.89 -3.24 16.70
CA ALA A 7 9.17 -2.52 15.45
C ALA A 7 10.01 -1.27 15.72
N LEU A 8 9.67 -0.48 16.74
CA LEU A 8 10.43 0.69 17.16
C LEU A 8 11.84 0.30 17.67
N ALA A 9 11.95 -0.74 18.49
CA ALA A 9 13.22 -1.25 18.95
C ALA A 9 14.08 -1.77 17.78
N ALA A 10 13.48 -2.47 16.81
CA ALA A 10 14.16 -2.94 15.61
C ALA A 10 14.64 -1.78 14.74
N ILE A 11 13.82 -0.75 14.52
CA ILE A 11 14.22 0.48 13.81
C ILE A 11 15.35 1.19 14.57
N ILE A 12 15.24 1.36 15.89
CA ILE A 12 16.29 2.00 16.70
C ILE A 12 17.59 1.21 16.64
N VAL A 13 17.54 -0.12 16.76
CA VAL A 13 18.71 -1.00 16.69
C VAL A 13 19.32 -0.96 15.28
N LEU A 14 18.51 -1.05 14.23
CA LEU A 14 18.95 -0.96 12.85
C LEU A 14 19.61 0.39 12.56
N CYS A 15 18.99 1.49 13.00
CA CYS A 15 19.55 2.84 12.92
C CYS A 15 20.86 2.96 13.69
N LYS A 16 20.98 2.34 14.87
CA LYS A 16 22.19 2.33 15.68
C LYS A 16 23.32 1.53 15.01
N VAL A 17 23.01 0.39 14.40
CA VAL A 17 23.94 -0.43 13.63
C VAL A 17 24.42 0.30 12.37
N ILE A 18 23.52 0.92 11.60
CA ILE A 18 23.87 1.73 10.42
C ILE A 18 24.68 2.97 10.81
N SER A 19 24.38 3.59 11.96
CA SER A 19 25.11 4.75 12.47
C SER A 19 26.55 4.43 12.89
N ALA A 20 26.85 3.17 13.20
CA ALA A 20 28.20 2.75 13.57
C ALA A 20 29.16 2.70 12.36
N SER A 21 28.64 2.58 11.13
CA SER A 21 29.43 2.40 9.91
C SER A 21 29.44 3.59 8.93
N ALA A 22 28.66 4.65 9.16
CA ALA A 22 28.54 5.78 8.22
C ALA A 22 29.50 6.95 8.56
N SER A 23 29.85 7.79 7.58
CA SER A 23 30.61 9.04 7.79
C SER A 23 29.73 10.11 8.47
N GLU A 24 30.30 11.08 9.21
CA GLU A 24 29.51 12.08 9.95
C GLU A 24 28.55 12.90 9.07
N GLY A 25 28.94 13.24 7.84
CA GLY A 25 28.08 13.94 6.88
C GLY A 25 26.88 13.09 6.42
N THR A 26 27.08 11.78 6.22
CA THR A 26 26.00 10.84 5.87
C THR A 26 25.09 10.56 7.06
N LYS A 27 25.63 10.52 8.29
CA LYS A 27 24.82 10.44 9.52
C LYS A 27 23.89 11.64 9.59
N ALA A 28 24.40 12.86 9.41
CA ALA A 28 23.58 14.07 9.47
C ALA A 28 22.47 14.09 8.40
N ALA A 29 22.75 13.75 7.14
CA ALA A 29 21.77 13.80 6.07
C ALA A 29 20.68 12.71 6.14
N VAL A 30 21.06 11.47 6.52
CA VAL A 30 20.13 10.32 6.58
C VAL A 30 19.29 10.34 7.86
N PHE A 31 19.87 10.70 9.01
CA PHE A 31 19.13 10.74 10.28
C PHE A 31 18.23 11.98 10.42
N SER A 32 18.64 13.13 9.89
CA SER A 32 18.01 14.42 10.23
C SER A 32 16.58 14.55 9.71
N THR A 33 16.27 14.04 8.51
CA THR A 33 15.05 14.44 7.81
C THR A 33 14.13 13.27 7.53
N SER A 34 14.64 12.18 6.96
CA SER A 34 13.81 11.04 6.56
C SER A 34 13.41 10.16 7.75
N THR A 35 14.37 9.83 8.63
CA THR A 35 14.11 8.97 9.80
C THR A 35 13.32 9.71 10.89
N MET A 36 13.57 11.01 11.10
CA MET A 36 12.77 11.81 12.04
C MET A 36 11.34 11.99 11.56
N VAL A 37 11.11 12.44 10.32
CA VAL A 37 9.75 12.72 9.86
C VAL A 37 8.93 11.42 9.76
N VAL A 38 9.45 10.37 9.12
CA VAL A 38 8.71 9.12 8.99
C VAL A 38 8.60 8.40 10.34
N GLY A 39 9.68 8.36 11.12
CA GLY A 39 9.69 7.72 12.43
C GLY A 39 8.75 8.41 13.43
N TYR A 40 8.79 9.74 13.55
CA TYR A 40 7.90 10.46 14.46
C TYR A 40 6.46 10.53 13.96
N CYS A 41 6.20 10.57 12.64
CA CYS A 41 4.84 10.50 12.13
C CYS A 41 4.21 9.12 12.35
N VAL A 42 4.95 8.03 12.14
CA VAL A 42 4.44 6.67 12.37
C VAL A 42 4.31 6.38 13.86
N VAL A 43 5.36 6.64 14.65
CA VAL A 43 5.34 6.41 16.11
C VAL A 43 4.35 7.35 16.79
N GLY A 44 4.33 8.62 16.38
CA GLY A 44 3.37 9.61 16.88
C GLY A 44 1.94 9.28 16.49
N GLY A 45 1.71 8.81 15.25
CA GLY A 45 0.40 8.35 14.79
C GLY A 45 -0.09 7.12 15.57
N VAL A 46 0.76 6.11 15.75
CA VAL A 46 0.43 4.90 16.53
C VAL A 46 0.21 5.22 18.01
N PHE A 47 1.05 6.07 18.59
CA PHE A 47 0.89 6.52 19.98
C PHE A 47 -0.42 7.31 20.15
N LEU A 48 -0.72 8.20 19.20
CA LEU A 48 -1.97 8.97 19.19
C LEU A 48 -3.18 8.03 19.09
N MET A 49 -3.15 7.04 18.19
CA MET A 49 -4.21 6.04 18.08
C MET A 49 -4.41 5.27 19.39
N TYR A 50 -3.32 4.82 20.03
CA TYR A 50 -3.39 4.10 21.29
C TYR A 50 -3.91 4.97 22.45
N LEU A 51 -3.45 6.22 22.54
CA LEU A 51 -3.92 7.17 23.53
C LEU A 51 -5.43 7.40 23.39
N LEU A 52 -5.91 7.52 22.15
CA LEU A 52 -7.32 7.74 21.84
C LEU A 52 -8.17 6.50 22.10
N ASP A 53 -7.71 5.30 21.72
CA ASP A 53 -8.37 4.03 22.03
C ASP A 53 -8.47 3.79 23.54
N THR A 54 -7.41 4.13 24.29
CA THR A 54 -7.44 4.07 25.76
C THR A 54 -8.44 5.07 26.36
N LEU A 55 -8.55 6.27 25.77
CA LEU A 55 -9.54 7.28 26.17
C LEU A 55 -10.96 6.83 25.86
N GLU A 56 -11.19 6.21 24.70
CA GLU A 56 -12.48 5.65 24.28
C GLU A 56 -12.92 4.54 25.23
N GLN A 57 -12.09 3.52 25.44
CA GLN A 57 -12.37 2.43 26.39
C GLN A 57 -12.62 2.94 27.82
N GLY A 58 -11.86 3.94 28.27
CA GLY A 58 -12.03 4.55 29.58
C GLY A 58 -13.35 5.35 29.71
N LEU A 59 -13.75 6.05 28.65
CA LEU A 59 -15.00 6.83 28.62
C LEU A 59 -16.22 5.91 28.47
N ASP A 60 -16.13 4.87 27.65
CA ASP A 60 -17.19 3.87 27.48
C ASP A 60 -17.40 3.05 28.75
N GLY A 61 -16.32 2.63 29.41
CA GLY A 61 -16.38 1.95 30.71
C GLY A 61 -17.02 2.81 31.82
N ALA A 62 -17.04 4.13 31.66
CA ALA A 62 -17.69 5.08 32.55
C ALA A 62 -19.11 5.50 32.08
N GLY A 63 -19.62 4.94 30.99
CA GLY A 63 -20.92 5.32 30.41
C GLY A 63 -20.94 6.71 29.77
N MET A 64 -19.78 7.28 29.46
CA MET A 64 -19.58 8.64 28.95
C MET A 64 -19.05 8.67 27.51
N GLY A 65 -19.19 7.59 26.73
CA GLY A 65 -18.73 7.52 25.34
C GLY A 65 -19.20 8.67 24.44
N VAL A 66 -20.38 9.22 24.70
CA VAL A 66 -20.94 10.39 23.98
C VAL A 66 -20.06 11.65 24.12
N LEU A 67 -19.22 11.73 25.16
CA LEU A 67 -18.30 12.84 25.38
C LEU A 67 -16.99 12.73 24.60
N LEU A 68 -16.67 11.56 24.03
CA LEU A 68 -15.40 11.32 23.34
C LEU A 68 -15.11 12.38 22.25
N PRO A 69 -16.03 12.74 21.34
CA PRO A 69 -15.75 13.76 20.33
C PRO A 69 -15.44 15.14 20.92
N TRP A 70 -16.06 15.48 22.05
CA TRP A 70 -15.85 16.75 22.75
C TRP A 70 -14.49 16.78 23.46
N VAL A 71 -14.11 15.68 24.10
CA VAL A 71 -12.81 15.51 24.74
C VAL A 71 -11.69 15.58 23.70
N VAL A 72 -11.84 14.87 22.59
CA VAL A 72 -10.88 14.90 21.47
C VAL A 72 -10.82 16.30 20.85
N GLY A 73 -11.95 16.96 20.64
CA GLY A 73 -11.99 18.34 20.14
C GLY A 73 -11.26 19.32 21.06
N ALA A 74 -11.48 19.22 22.38
CA ALA A 74 -10.76 20.01 23.36
C ALA A 74 -9.25 19.72 23.37
N LEU A 75 -8.86 18.44 23.30
CA LEU A 75 -7.47 18.03 23.21
C LEU A 75 -6.80 18.58 21.95
N LEU A 76 -7.47 18.49 20.79
CA LEU A 76 -6.98 19.04 19.52
C LEU A 76 -6.74 20.56 19.61
N ILE A 77 -7.65 21.31 20.25
CA ILE A 77 -7.48 22.75 20.48
C ILE A 77 -6.29 23.01 21.42
N LEU A 78 -6.15 22.24 22.51
CA LEU A 78 -5.03 22.38 23.44
C LEU A 78 -3.69 22.10 22.76
N VAL A 79 -3.60 21.01 21.99
CA VAL A 79 -2.41 20.67 21.20
C VAL A 79 -2.15 21.75 20.15
N TYR A 80 -3.17 22.25 19.47
CA TYR A 80 -3.04 23.37 18.53
C TYR A 80 -2.42 24.60 19.18
N VAL A 81 -2.97 25.07 20.30
CA VAL A 81 -2.45 26.25 21.02
C VAL A 81 -1.01 26.01 21.49
N PHE A 82 -0.70 24.80 21.97
CA PHE A 82 0.65 24.41 22.36
C PHE A 82 1.64 24.43 21.20
N LEU A 83 1.27 23.86 20.05
CA LEU A 83 2.10 23.87 18.85
C LEU A 83 2.31 25.29 18.32
N VAL A 84 1.26 26.11 18.31
CA VAL A 84 1.36 27.52 17.91
C VAL A 84 2.30 28.31 18.83
N ARG A 85 2.29 28.03 20.14
CA ARG A 85 3.26 28.62 21.08
C ARG A 85 4.71 28.25 20.72
N ILE A 86 4.95 26.99 20.33
CA ILE A 86 6.28 26.56 19.86
C ILE A 86 6.64 27.28 18.57
N CYS A 87 5.75 27.25 17.57
CA CYS A 87 5.96 27.89 16.27
C CYS A 87 6.22 29.41 16.42
N ALA A 88 5.56 30.09 17.37
CA ALA A 88 5.73 31.52 17.64
C ALA A 88 7.16 31.90 18.05
N THR A 89 7.96 30.96 18.57
CA THR A 89 9.37 31.19 18.94
C THR A 89 10.31 31.25 17.74
N TYR A 90 9.85 30.82 16.57
CA TYR A 90 10.58 30.89 15.32
C TYR A 90 10.08 32.08 14.49
N PRO A 91 10.97 32.72 13.69
CA PRO A 91 10.56 33.78 12.78
C PRO A 91 9.60 33.23 11.71
N ASP A 92 8.78 34.12 11.16
CA ASP A 92 7.90 33.77 10.04
C ASP A 92 8.75 33.41 8.81
N LEU A 93 8.30 32.41 8.06
CA LEU A 93 8.93 32.06 6.79
C LEU A 93 8.51 33.09 5.75
N GLU A 94 9.46 33.88 5.28
CA GLU A 94 9.24 34.77 4.14
C GLU A 94 9.18 33.93 2.86
N PRO A 95 8.22 34.18 1.95
CA PRO A 95 8.22 33.56 0.63
C PRO A 95 9.49 33.96 -0.12
N ASP A 96 10.28 32.98 -0.56
CA ASP A 96 11.45 33.22 -1.39
C ASP A 96 11.04 33.91 -2.71
N ASP A 97 11.84 34.88 -3.18
CA ASP A 97 11.64 35.49 -4.50
C ASP A 97 11.90 34.43 -5.58
N PRO A 98 10.90 34.09 -6.42
CA PRO A 98 11.04 33.10 -7.49
C PRO A 98 12.18 33.40 -8.49
N ASN A 99 12.66 34.64 -8.55
CA ASN A 99 13.70 35.08 -9.47
C ASN A 99 15.10 35.21 -8.83
N SER A 100 15.21 34.96 -7.52
CA SER A 100 16.49 35.02 -6.81
C SER A 100 17.30 33.74 -7.03
N GLU A 101 18.62 33.86 -7.15
CA GLU A 101 19.49 32.68 -7.18
C GLU A 101 19.40 31.95 -5.83
N ILE A 102 19.11 30.65 -5.85
CA ILE A 102 19.05 29.81 -4.65
C ILE A 102 20.49 29.55 -4.18
N VAL A 103 21.07 30.49 -3.42
CA VAL A 103 22.47 30.42 -2.94
C VAL A 103 22.62 29.50 -1.72
N SER A 104 21.56 29.30 -0.94
CA SER A 104 21.61 28.46 0.27
C SER A 104 20.33 27.71 0.50
N LEU A 105 20.44 26.43 0.87
CA LEU A 105 19.30 25.64 1.32
C LEU A 105 18.84 26.12 2.71
N PRO A 106 17.52 26.30 2.94
CA PRO A 106 17.00 26.64 4.26
C PRO A 106 17.30 25.51 5.25
N LEU A 107 17.59 25.88 6.49
CA LEU A 107 17.86 24.91 7.55
C LEU A 107 16.57 24.10 7.85
N PRO A 108 16.61 22.75 7.82
CA PRO A 108 15.40 21.94 7.97
C PRO A 108 14.66 22.15 9.30
N LYS A 109 15.42 22.34 10.38
CA LYS A 109 14.85 22.45 11.74
C LYS A 109 13.98 23.70 11.92
N PRO A 110 14.46 24.94 11.65
CA PRO A 110 13.62 26.13 11.70
C PRO A 110 12.36 26.05 10.84
N THR A 111 12.47 25.53 9.61
CA THR A 111 11.35 25.42 8.67
C THR A 111 10.26 24.46 9.16
N ILE A 112 10.65 23.32 9.73
CA ILE A 112 9.68 22.36 10.28
C ILE A 112 9.03 22.95 11.55
N MET A 113 9.83 23.57 12.41
CA MET A 113 9.37 24.09 13.69
C MET A 113 8.43 25.29 13.58
N SER A 114 8.51 26.08 12.50
CA SER A 114 7.58 27.19 12.24
C SER A 114 6.21 26.73 11.71
N GLY A 115 6.10 25.50 11.20
CA GLY A 115 4.90 24.97 10.54
C GLY A 115 4.23 23.77 11.22
N LEU A 116 4.61 23.40 12.45
CA LEU A 116 4.15 22.16 13.11
C LEU A 116 2.62 22.04 13.23
N HIS A 117 1.92 23.16 13.41
CA HIS A 117 0.46 23.18 13.55
C HIS A 117 -0.28 22.73 12.28
N PHE A 118 0.37 22.78 11.09
CA PHE A 118 -0.20 22.25 9.85
C PHE A 118 -0.22 20.72 9.77
N LEU A 119 0.46 20.02 10.69
CA LEU A 119 0.36 18.56 10.80
C LEU A 119 -0.97 18.12 11.40
N LEU A 120 -1.67 18.97 12.15
CA LEU A 120 -2.91 18.60 12.84
C LEU A 120 -4.04 18.18 11.88
N PRO A 121 -4.34 18.92 10.79
CA PRO A 121 -5.29 18.46 9.78
C PRO A 121 -4.95 17.09 9.19
N VAL A 122 -3.67 16.80 8.97
CA VAL A 122 -3.21 15.52 8.42
C VAL A 122 -3.43 14.39 9.44
N LEU A 123 -3.10 14.62 10.71
CA LEU A 123 -3.36 13.66 11.78
C LEU A 123 -4.86 13.41 11.97
N LEU A 124 -5.68 14.47 11.90
CA LEU A 124 -7.15 14.35 11.96
C LEU A 124 -7.69 13.54 10.78
N LEU A 125 -7.18 13.78 9.57
CA LEU A 125 -7.55 13.02 8.38
C LEU A 125 -7.22 11.54 8.54
N ILE A 126 -6.00 11.22 8.99
CA ILE A 126 -5.57 9.84 9.23
C ILE A 126 -6.42 9.19 10.32
N TRP A 127 -6.74 9.92 11.40
CA TRP A 127 -7.59 9.42 12.47
C TRP A 127 -9.01 9.08 11.99
N MET A 128 -9.65 10.00 11.26
CA MET A 128 -10.99 9.79 10.71
C MET A 128 -11.05 8.56 9.78
N LEU A 129 -9.99 8.33 9.00
CA LEU A 129 -9.88 7.20 8.09
C LEU A 129 -9.58 5.87 8.80
N MET A 130 -8.60 5.87 9.70
CA MET A 130 -8.02 4.62 10.22
C MET A 130 -8.67 4.17 11.53
N VAL A 131 -9.10 5.11 12.38
CA VAL A 131 -9.71 4.82 13.69
C VAL A 131 -11.23 4.83 13.57
N GLU A 132 -11.79 5.97 13.18
CA GLU A 132 -13.25 6.14 13.06
C GLU A 132 -13.85 5.45 11.84
N ARG A 133 -12.99 4.99 10.91
CA ARG A 133 -13.34 4.32 9.65
C ARG A 133 -14.42 5.07 8.87
N LYS A 134 -14.38 6.41 8.92
CA LYS A 134 -15.30 7.26 8.17
C LYS A 134 -14.97 7.20 6.69
N SER A 135 -15.94 7.59 5.87
CA SER A 135 -15.70 7.74 4.44
C SER A 135 -14.55 8.72 4.17
N PRO A 136 -13.79 8.54 3.07
CA PRO A 136 -12.73 9.46 2.69
C PRO A 136 -13.20 10.92 2.55
N SER A 137 -14.41 11.12 2.02
CA SER A 137 -15.00 12.45 1.86
C SER A 137 -15.29 13.14 3.20
N LEU A 138 -15.83 12.41 4.18
CA LEU A 138 -16.10 12.96 5.51
C LEU A 138 -14.80 13.26 6.27
N SER A 139 -13.80 12.39 6.13
CA SER A 139 -12.47 12.58 6.73
C SER A 139 -11.79 13.84 6.19
N ALA A 140 -11.83 14.03 4.86
CA ALA A 140 -11.30 15.23 4.21
C ALA A 140 -12.05 16.50 4.64
N PHE A 141 -13.37 16.45 4.76
CA PHE A 141 -14.18 17.58 5.23
C PHE A 141 -13.73 18.09 6.60
N TRP A 142 -13.55 17.19 7.57
CA TRP A 142 -13.11 17.56 8.92
C TRP A 142 -11.68 18.10 8.96
N ALA A 143 -10.77 17.52 8.18
CA ALA A 143 -9.40 18.03 8.04
C ALA A 143 -9.37 19.45 7.45
N VAL A 144 -10.17 19.71 6.40
CA VAL A 144 -10.30 21.05 5.81
C VAL A 144 -10.94 22.02 6.81
N ALA A 145 -11.98 21.61 7.54
CA ALA A 145 -12.60 22.45 8.57
C ALA A 145 -11.60 22.88 9.65
N LEU A 146 -10.76 21.95 10.12
CA LEU A 146 -9.67 22.27 11.05
C LEU A 146 -8.63 23.20 10.42
N MET A 147 -8.28 22.99 9.16
CA MET A 147 -7.33 23.87 8.45
C MET A 147 -7.89 25.30 8.29
N MET A 148 -9.18 25.45 8.00
CA MET A 148 -9.84 26.77 7.97
C MET A 148 -9.78 27.46 9.33
N PHE A 149 -10.06 26.73 10.41
CA PHE A 149 -9.94 27.24 11.77
C PHE A 149 -8.52 27.71 12.08
N ILE A 150 -7.51 26.91 11.73
CA ILE A 150 -6.09 27.23 11.93
C ILE A 150 -5.69 28.50 11.17
N LEU A 151 -6.06 28.63 9.88
CA LEU A 151 -5.68 29.80 9.07
C LEU A 151 -6.23 31.11 9.65
N VAL A 152 -7.47 31.09 10.14
CA VAL A 152 -8.12 32.27 10.74
C VAL A 152 -7.50 32.65 12.09
N THR A 153 -7.07 31.66 12.88
CA THR A 153 -6.65 31.88 14.28
C THR A 153 -5.13 31.97 14.49
N GLN A 154 -4.31 31.35 13.63
CA GLN A 154 -2.85 31.20 13.83
C GLN A 154 -2.13 32.54 14.02
N ARG A 155 -2.41 33.53 13.16
CA ARG A 155 -1.71 34.83 13.20
C ARG A 155 -2.06 35.62 14.46
N SER A 156 -3.30 35.52 14.90
CA SER A 156 -3.76 36.17 16.13
C SER A 156 -3.10 35.53 17.36
N LEU A 157 -2.95 34.20 17.36
CA LEU A 157 -2.24 33.49 18.42
C LEU A 157 -0.73 33.75 18.39
N PHE A 158 -0.10 33.86 17.21
CA PHE A 158 1.30 34.30 17.10
C PHE A 158 1.50 35.70 17.66
N ALA A 159 0.64 36.66 17.29
CA ALA A 159 0.68 38.01 17.84
C ALA A 159 0.56 37.99 19.37
N PHE A 160 -0.37 37.20 19.90
CA PHE A 160 -0.56 37.04 21.34
C PHE A 160 0.68 36.47 22.05
N PHE A 161 1.29 35.41 21.52
CA PHE A 161 2.48 34.80 22.14
C PHE A 161 3.76 35.61 21.94
N ARG A 162 3.86 36.39 20.86
CA ARG A 162 4.98 37.31 20.58
C ARG A 162 4.84 38.67 21.29
N GLY A 163 3.69 38.95 21.90
CA GLY A 163 3.42 40.23 22.56
C GLY A 163 3.14 41.40 21.60
N GLU A 164 2.75 41.11 20.37
CA GLU A 164 2.42 42.10 19.35
C GLU A 164 0.97 42.59 19.49
N THR A 165 0.74 43.90 19.42
CA THR A 165 -0.62 44.49 19.49
C THR A 165 -1.24 44.63 18.11
N GLY A 166 -2.26 43.82 17.80
CA GLY A 166 -3.09 43.96 16.60
C GLY A 166 -3.93 42.72 16.32
N GLY A 167 -5.23 42.88 16.09
CA GLY A 167 -6.11 41.77 15.71
C GLY A 167 -5.82 41.29 14.28
N GLN A 168 -5.03 40.23 14.13
CA GLN A 168 -4.64 39.70 12.82
C GLN A 168 -5.68 38.74 12.20
N ILE A 169 -6.86 38.58 12.82
CA ILE A 169 -7.96 37.74 12.31
C ILE A 169 -8.34 38.15 10.88
N GLY A 170 -8.41 39.45 10.60
CA GLY A 170 -8.74 39.94 9.25
C GLY A 170 -7.72 39.51 8.19
N GLN A 171 -6.44 39.37 8.56
CA GLN A 171 -5.44 38.81 7.66
C GLN A 171 -5.61 37.29 7.49
N GLY A 172 -5.88 36.56 8.59
CA GLY A 172 -6.15 35.12 8.51
C GLY A 172 -7.37 34.78 7.63
N VAL A 173 -8.41 35.61 7.66
CA VAL A 173 -9.57 35.46 6.76
C VAL A 173 -9.19 35.73 5.30
N ARG A 174 -8.34 36.73 5.02
CA ARG A 174 -7.83 36.97 3.67
C ARG A 174 -7.00 35.79 3.17
N ASP A 175 -6.08 35.31 3.99
CA ASP A 175 -5.25 34.13 3.69
C ASP A 175 -6.12 32.89 3.43
N LEU A 176 -7.21 32.71 4.18
CA LEU A 176 -8.19 31.65 3.93
C LEU A 176 -8.88 31.81 2.58
N VAL A 177 -9.35 33.02 2.24
CA VAL A 177 -9.99 33.29 0.94
C VAL A 177 -9.01 33.04 -0.21
N ASP A 178 -7.78 33.54 -0.10
CA ASP A 178 -6.73 33.34 -1.10
C ASP A 178 -6.35 31.87 -1.22
N GLY A 179 -6.31 31.14 -0.10
CA GLY A 179 -6.11 29.69 -0.06
C GLY A 179 -7.24 28.92 -0.77
N MET A 180 -8.50 29.31 -0.54
CA MET A 180 -9.67 28.72 -1.22
C MET A 180 -9.65 29.00 -2.73
N ILE A 181 -9.30 30.23 -3.14
CA ILE A 181 -9.14 30.60 -4.56
C ILE A 181 -8.03 29.77 -5.21
N SER A 182 -6.88 29.63 -4.53
CA SER A 182 -5.76 28.84 -5.02
C SER A 182 -6.10 27.36 -5.11
N GLY A 183 -6.80 26.82 -4.11
CA GLY A 183 -7.34 25.45 -4.13
C GLY A 183 -8.29 25.22 -5.31
N ALA A 184 -9.23 26.15 -5.55
CA ALA A 184 -10.14 26.08 -6.68
C ALA A 184 -9.39 26.10 -8.03
N ARG A 185 -8.38 26.96 -8.19
CA ARG A 185 -7.54 27.03 -9.40
C ARG A 185 -6.75 25.74 -9.63
N ASN A 186 -6.15 25.19 -8.58
CA ASN A 186 -5.42 23.92 -8.65
C ASN A 186 -6.35 22.74 -8.98
N MET A 187 -7.63 22.82 -8.59
CA MET A 187 -8.64 21.80 -8.90
C MET A 187 -9.10 21.81 -10.36
N ILE A 188 -8.96 22.92 -11.10
CA ILE A 188 -9.40 23.00 -12.51
C ILE A 188 -8.73 21.93 -13.36
N GLY A 189 -7.41 21.77 -13.25
CA GLY A 189 -6.66 20.77 -14.02
C GLY A 189 -7.05 19.34 -13.69
N ILE A 190 -7.21 19.04 -12.39
CA ILE A 190 -7.64 17.71 -11.91
C ILE A 190 -9.07 17.42 -12.37
N GLY A 191 -9.97 18.40 -12.32
CA GLY A 191 -11.36 18.27 -12.74
C GLY A 191 -11.48 17.95 -14.23
N ILE A 192 -10.75 18.66 -15.10
CA ILE A 192 -10.73 18.40 -16.55
C ILE A 192 -10.17 17.00 -16.84
N ALA A 193 -9.06 16.63 -16.22
CA ALA A 193 -8.44 15.32 -16.41
C ALA A 193 -9.37 14.18 -15.95
N THR A 194 -10.06 14.37 -14.83
CA THR A 194 -11.03 13.40 -14.30
C THR A 194 -12.27 13.28 -15.18
N ALA A 195 -12.79 14.40 -15.71
CA ALA A 195 -13.91 14.39 -16.65
C ALA A 195 -13.54 13.65 -17.94
N ALA A 196 -12.35 13.88 -18.48
CA ALA A 196 -11.84 13.16 -19.65
C ALA A 196 -11.65 11.66 -19.35
N ALA A 197 -11.05 11.32 -18.21
CA ALA A 197 -10.93 9.93 -17.75
C ALA A 197 -12.30 9.26 -17.65
N GLY A 198 -13.31 9.92 -17.08
CA GLY A 198 -14.67 9.39 -16.98
C GLY A 198 -15.32 9.08 -18.33
N VAL A 199 -15.08 9.91 -19.36
CA VAL A 199 -15.52 9.63 -20.74
C VAL A 199 -14.83 8.39 -21.30
N ILE A 200 -13.52 8.23 -21.05
CA ILE A 200 -12.76 7.04 -21.46
C ILE A 200 -13.34 5.79 -20.78
N VAL A 201 -13.52 5.82 -19.45
CA VAL A 201 -14.11 4.71 -18.70
C VAL A 201 -15.50 4.36 -19.23
N GLY A 202 -16.38 5.36 -19.40
CA GLY A 202 -17.73 5.14 -19.90
C GLY A 202 -17.79 4.62 -21.34
N ALA A 203 -16.84 5.00 -22.19
CA ALA A 203 -16.70 4.43 -23.53
C ALA A 203 -16.22 2.98 -23.47
N VAL A 204 -15.22 2.67 -22.64
CA VAL A 204 -14.67 1.31 -22.52
C VAL A 204 -15.71 0.36 -21.92
N SER A 205 -16.42 0.76 -20.87
CA SER A 205 -17.47 -0.07 -20.27
C SER A 205 -18.60 -0.43 -21.25
N GLN A 206 -18.81 0.37 -22.31
CA GLN A 206 -19.84 0.11 -23.33
C GLN A 206 -19.32 -0.59 -24.60
N THR A 207 -18.01 -0.57 -24.84
CA THR A 207 -17.42 -1.03 -26.12
C THR A 207 -16.74 -2.40 -26.02
N GLY A 208 -16.68 -3.01 -24.84
CA GLY A 208 -16.03 -4.31 -24.64
C GLY A 208 -14.49 -4.27 -24.74
N ILE A 209 -13.89 -3.07 -24.73
CA ILE A 209 -12.42 -2.91 -24.77
C ILE A 209 -11.74 -3.63 -23.59
N GLY A 210 -12.42 -3.73 -22.43
CA GLY A 210 -11.91 -4.49 -21.29
C GLY A 210 -11.66 -5.96 -21.64
N SER A 211 -12.60 -6.62 -22.31
CA SER A 211 -12.45 -8.00 -22.79
C SER A 211 -11.34 -8.10 -23.83
N ALA A 212 -11.29 -7.18 -24.80
CA ALA A 212 -10.20 -7.18 -25.79
C ALA A 212 -8.80 -7.00 -25.18
N LEU A 213 -8.69 -6.24 -24.08
CA LEU A 213 -7.45 -6.12 -23.32
C LEU A 213 -7.14 -7.41 -22.54
N ALA A 214 -8.15 -8.09 -21.99
CA ALA A 214 -7.98 -9.40 -21.37
C ALA A 214 -7.47 -10.42 -22.41
N ASP A 215 -8.11 -10.52 -23.57
CA ASP A 215 -7.70 -11.42 -24.67
C ASP A 215 -6.26 -11.15 -25.11
N LEU A 216 -5.89 -9.87 -25.22
CA LEU A 216 -4.52 -9.48 -25.57
C LEU A 216 -3.52 -9.94 -24.50
N VAL A 217 -3.83 -9.70 -23.22
CA VAL A 217 -2.96 -10.12 -22.11
C VAL A 217 -2.87 -11.64 -22.06
N GLU A 218 -3.99 -12.36 -22.20
CA GLU A 218 -4.04 -13.82 -22.22
C GLU A 218 -3.22 -14.40 -23.38
N LEU A 219 -3.42 -13.88 -24.60
CA LEU A 219 -2.66 -14.29 -25.77
C LEU A 219 -1.14 -14.12 -25.57
N LEU A 220 -0.73 -13.00 -24.99
CA LEU A 220 0.68 -12.70 -24.74
C LEU A 220 1.27 -13.48 -23.56
N SER A 221 0.42 -13.91 -22.63
CA SER A 221 0.84 -14.61 -21.40
C SER A 221 0.72 -16.12 -21.49
N GLN A 222 -0.06 -16.66 -22.44
CA GLN A 222 -0.25 -18.10 -22.66
C GLN A 222 -0.66 -18.84 -21.37
N GLY A 223 -1.54 -18.22 -20.57
CA GLY A 223 -1.98 -18.74 -19.27
C GLY A 223 -0.96 -18.66 -18.13
N GLN A 224 0.22 -18.05 -18.35
CA GLN A 224 1.19 -17.89 -17.26
C GLN A 224 0.89 -16.66 -16.41
N LEU A 225 0.49 -16.88 -15.15
CA LEU A 225 0.19 -15.85 -14.15
C LEU A 225 1.23 -14.71 -14.07
N ILE A 226 2.53 -15.05 -14.07
CA ILE A 226 3.59 -14.04 -13.99
C ILE A 226 3.62 -13.18 -15.26
N LEU A 227 3.38 -13.77 -16.43
CA LEU A 227 3.32 -13.01 -17.68
C LEU A 227 2.07 -12.14 -17.74
N ILE A 228 0.92 -12.62 -17.23
CA ILE A 228 -0.30 -11.81 -17.09
C ILE A 228 0.04 -10.53 -16.31
N LEU A 229 0.62 -10.67 -15.11
CA LEU A 229 0.98 -9.53 -14.27
C LEU A 229 2.02 -8.60 -14.92
N ILE A 230 3.02 -9.14 -15.63
CA ILE A 230 4.01 -8.34 -16.34
C ILE A 230 3.36 -7.53 -17.46
N TRP A 231 2.50 -8.14 -18.27
CA TRP A 231 1.82 -7.44 -19.37
C TRP A 231 0.83 -6.41 -18.83
N THR A 232 0.08 -6.71 -17.78
CA THR A 232 -0.76 -5.73 -17.08
C THR A 232 0.07 -4.57 -16.55
N ALA A 233 1.24 -4.83 -15.95
CA ALA A 233 2.14 -3.77 -15.45
C ALA A 233 2.64 -2.88 -16.59
N VAL A 234 3.04 -3.46 -17.73
CA VAL A 234 3.46 -2.72 -18.92
C VAL A 234 2.32 -1.87 -19.48
N LEU A 235 1.11 -2.44 -19.62
CA LEU A 235 -0.06 -1.70 -20.09
C LEU A 235 -0.44 -0.57 -19.12
N SER A 236 -0.36 -0.81 -17.81
CA SER A 236 -0.60 0.21 -16.78
C SER A 236 0.41 1.35 -16.87
N LEU A 237 1.69 1.05 -17.10
CA LEU A 237 2.72 2.06 -17.33
C LEU A 237 2.40 2.89 -18.57
N ILE A 238 2.11 2.25 -19.70
CA ILE A 238 1.84 2.93 -20.98
C ILE A 238 0.60 3.84 -20.86
N LEU A 239 -0.49 3.31 -20.30
CA LEU A 239 -1.75 4.05 -20.15
C LEU A 239 -1.62 5.20 -19.14
N GLY A 240 -0.76 5.05 -18.13
CA GLY A 240 -0.53 6.08 -17.13
C GLY A 240 0.36 7.24 -17.61
N MET A 241 1.15 7.06 -18.67
CA MET A 241 2.09 8.08 -19.13
C MET A 241 1.37 9.38 -19.55
N GLY A 242 1.71 10.48 -18.89
CA GLY A 242 1.21 11.81 -19.23
C GLY A 242 -0.16 12.16 -18.65
N LEU A 243 -0.71 11.32 -17.77
CA LEU A 243 -1.93 11.60 -17.02
C LEU A 243 -1.59 12.03 -15.58
N PRO A 244 -2.32 13.01 -14.99
CA PRO A 244 -2.22 13.28 -13.55
C PRO A 244 -2.55 12.02 -12.74
N THR A 245 -1.85 11.77 -11.62
CA THR A 245 -2.00 10.56 -10.77
C THR A 245 -3.45 10.15 -10.50
N THR A 246 -4.35 11.11 -10.20
CA THR A 246 -5.77 10.84 -10.00
C THR A 246 -6.47 10.31 -11.25
N ALA A 247 -6.27 10.97 -12.39
CA ALA A 247 -6.88 10.57 -13.66
C ALA A 247 -6.29 9.24 -14.17
N ASN A 248 -4.98 9.08 -13.99
CA ASN A 248 -4.24 7.86 -14.27
C ASN A 248 -4.87 6.66 -13.52
N TYR A 249 -5.05 6.78 -12.19
CA TYR A 249 -5.66 5.72 -11.42
C TYR A 249 -7.08 5.38 -11.89
N ILE A 250 -7.91 6.38 -12.21
CA ILE A 250 -9.28 6.14 -12.71
C ILE A 250 -9.25 5.34 -14.02
N VAL A 251 -8.40 5.74 -14.98
CA VAL A 251 -8.25 5.04 -16.25
C VAL A 251 -7.69 3.64 -16.03
N VAL A 252 -6.53 3.52 -15.39
CA VAL A 252 -5.81 2.25 -15.23
C VAL A 252 -6.61 1.25 -14.37
N SER A 253 -7.22 1.66 -13.26
CA SER A 253 -8.00 0.74 -12.43
C SER A 253 -9.27 0.26 -13.12
N SER A 254 -9.96 1.11 -13.87
CA SER A 254 -11.17 0.71 -14.60
C SER A 254 -10.91 -0.28 -15.74
N LEU A 255 -9.70 -0.27 -16.30
CA LEU A 255 -9.33 -1.07 -17.48
C LEU A 255 -8.55 -2.32 -17.12
N LEU A 256 -7.58 -2.23 -16.22
CA LEU A 256 -6.61 -3.30 -15.96
C LEU A 256 -6.93 -4.10 -14.70
N ALA A 257 -7.63 -3.54 -13.71
CA ALA A 257 -8.01 -4.31 -12.52
C ALA A 257 -8.94 -5.48 -12.88
N PRO A 258 -10.01 -5.31 -13.70
CA PRO A 258 -10.86 -6.42 -14.10
C PRO A 258 -10.09 -7.50 -14.88
N VAL A 259 -9.12 -7.10 -15.71
CA VAL A 259 -8.27 -8.03 -16.48
C VAL A 259 -7.44 -8.92 -15.56
N VAL A 260 -6.82 -8.35 -14.52
CA VAL A 260 -6.04 -9.13 -13.55
C VAL A 260 -6.93 -10.06 -12.73
N VAL A 261 -8.14 -9.61 -12.35
CA VAL A 261 -9.08 -10.45 -11.60
C VAL A 261 -9.54 -11.62 -12.47
N ALA A 262 -10.01 -11.36 -13.68
CA ALA A 262 -10.53 -12.39 -14.59
C ALA A 262 -9.46 -13.42 -14.95
N LEU A 263 -8.33 -12.98 -15.50
CA LEU A 263 -7.24 -13.89 -15.89
C LEU A 263 -6.57 -14.52 -14.67
N GLY A 264 -6.54 -13.82 -13.53
CA GLY A 264 -6.06 -14.37 -12.26
C GLY A 264 -6.89 -15.57 -11.84
N GLN A 265 -8.21 -15.41 -11.72
CA GLN A 265 -9.13 -16.46 -11.31
C GLN A 265 -9.10 -17.66 -12.27
N GLN A 266 -9.06 -17.42 -13.58
CA GLN A 266 -8.95 -18.48 -14.60
C GLN A 266 -7.65 -19.29 -14.47
N ASN A 267 -6.57 -18.68 -13.99
CA ASN A 267 -5.26 -19.31 -13.88
C ASN A 267 -4.87 -19.62 -12.42
N GLY A 268 -5.85 -19.73 -11.51
CA GLY A 268 -5.65 -20.18 -10.13
C GLY A 268 -5.08 -19.13 -9.16
N LEU A 269 -5.06 -17.85 -9.55
CA LEU A 269 -4.70 -16.72 -8.71
C LEU A 269 -5.96 -15.98 -8.26
N VAL A 270 -6.43 -16.30 -7.06
CA VAL A 270 -7.47 -15.53 -6.39
C VAL A 270 -6.80 -14.67 -5.32
N VAL A 271 -6.94 -13.35 -5.44
CA VAL A 271 -6.35 -12.37 -4.53
C VAL A 271 -7.36 -11.29 -4.17
N PRO A 272 -7.24 -10.66 -2.99
CA PRO A 272 -8.13 -9.57 -2.59
C PRO A 272 -8.14 -8.45 -3.63
N LEU A 273 -9.32 -7.91 -3.92
CA LEU A 273 -9.48 -6.82 -4.90
C LEU A 273 -8.58 -5.62 -4.59
N ILE A 274 -8.38 -5.31 -3.31
CA ILE A 274 -7.49 -4.23 -2.89
C ILE A 274 -6.04 -4.45 -3.36
N ALA A 275 -5.55 -5.70 -3.38
CA ALA A 275 -4.22 -6.02 -3.88
C ALA A 275 -4.14 -5.72 -5.39
N VAL A 276 -5.18 -6.07 -6.16
CA VAL A 276 -5.24 -5.78 -7.59
C VAL A 276 -5.27 -4.27 -7.85
N HIS A 277 -6.11 -3.53 -7.13
CA HIS A 277 -6.18 -2.07 -7.24
C HIS A 277 -4.86 -1.40 -6.87
N LEU A 278 -4.20 -1.85 -5.80
CA LEU A 278 -2.86 -1.39 -5.44
C LEU A 278 -1.83 -1.75 -6.51
N PHE A 279 -1.90 -2.94 -7.10
CA PHE A 279 -0.96 -3.37 -8.14
C PHE A 279 -1.00 -2.43 -9.34
N VAL A 280 -2.18 -2.21 -9.91
CA VAL A 280 -2.34 -1.33 -11.07
C VAL A 280 -2.07 0.14 -10.71
N PHE A 281 -2.40 0.57 -9.49
CA PHE A 281 -2.07 1.90 -8.99
C PHE A 281 -0.56 2.13 -8.89
N TYR A 282 0.20 1.16 -8.39
CA TYR A 282 1.67 1.24 -8.27
C TYR A 282 2.33 1.42 -9.64
N PHE A 283 1.89 0.70 -10.67
CA PHE A 283 2.40 0.88 -12.02
C PHE A 283 1.90 2.18 -12.66
N GLY A 284 0.67 2.60 -12.36
CA GLY A 284 0.16 3.92 -12.72
C GLY A 284 1.08 5.03 -12.23
N ILE A 285 1.36 5.11 -10.92
CA ILE A 285 2.25 6.15 -10.38
C ILE A 285 3.71 5.98 -10.82
N MET A 286 4.13 4.76 -11.17
CA MET A 286 5.46 4.51 -11.71
C MET A 286 5.62 5.08 -13.13
N ALA A 287 4.53 5.25 -13.88
CA ALA A 287 4.56 5.89 -15.19
C ALA A 287 5.15 7.31 -15.10
N ASP A 288 4.87 8.03 -14.01
CA ASP A 288 5.34 9.42 -13.80
C ASP A 288 6.85 9.52 -13.57
N VAL A 289 7.50 8.44 -13.11
CA VAL A 289 8.96 8.37 -12.93
C VAL A 289 9.68 7.73 -14.12
N THR A 290 8.94 7.19 -15.09
CA THR A 290 9.49 6.47 -16.24
C THR A 290 9.88 7.45 -17.35
N PRO A 291 11.11 7.40 -17.88
CA PRO A 291 11.48 8.17 -19.07
C PRO A 291 10.57 7.79 -20.27
N PRO A 292 10.07 8.75 -21.06
CA PRO A 292 10.46 10.17 -21.12
C PRO A 292 9.63 11.14 -20.25
N VAL A 293 8.70 10.66 -19.41
CA VAL A 293 7.76 11.53 -18.67
C VAL A 293 8.39 12.16 -17.44
N GLY A 294 9.00 11.36 -16.56
CA GLY A 294 9.92 11.71 -15.46
C GLY A 294 9.95 13.16 -14.92
N LEU A 295 8.82 13.81 -14.61
CA LEU A 295 8.76 15.26 -14.35
C LEU A 295 9.66 15.68 -13.18
N ALA A 296 9.69 14.88 -12.11
CA ALA A 296 10.54 15.12 -10.96
C ALA A 296 12.04 15.02 -11.31
N SER A 297 12.40 14.06 -12.16
CA SER A 297 13.78 13.89 -12.64
C SER A 297 14.20 15.05 -13.54
N PHE A 298 13.27 15.63 -14.30
CA PHE A 298 13.53 16.78 -15.16
C PHE A 298 13.72 18.06 -14.34
N ALA A 299 12.89 18.27 -13.33
CA ALA A 299 13.06 19.37 -12.38
C ALA A 299 14.39 19.23 -11.62
N ALA A 300 14.72 18.03 -11.13
CA ALA A 300 15.99 17.76 -10.47
C ALA A 300 17.20 18.02 -11.39
N ALA A 301 17.12 17.60 -12.66
CA ALA A 301 18.16 17.87 -13.66
C ALA A 301 18.34 19.36 -13.94
N ALA A 302 17.25 20.15 -13.96
CA ALA A 302 17.32 21.59 -14.13
C ALA A 302 18.04 22.28 -12.96
N VAL A 303 17.84 21.78 -11.73
CA VAL A 303 18.54 22.28 -10.53
C VAL A 303 20.01 21.83 -10.52
N SER A 304 20.30 20.58 -10.90
CA SER A 304 21.66 20.03 -10.84
C SER A 304 22.53 20.34 -12.06
N GLY A 305 21.96 20.94 -13.11
CA GLY A 305 22.62 21.12 -14.42
C GLY A 305 22.87 19.82 -15.19
N GLY A 306 22.14 18.74 -14.86
CA GLY A 306 22.26 17.44 -15.49
C GLY A 306 21.42 17.30 -16.77
N ASP A 307 21.66 16.24 -17.54
CA ASP A 307 20.79 15.86 -18.66
C ASP A 307 19.47 15.27 -18.11
N PRO A 308 18.28 15.83 -18.45
CA PRO A 308 17.01 15.38 -17.92
C PRO A 308 16.70 13.90 -18.20
N ILE A 309 17.02 13.41 -19.40
CA ILE A 309 16.75 12.03 -19.80
C ILE A 309 17.67 11.07 -19.06
N LYS A 310 18.97 11.36 -19.00
CA LYS A 310 19.93 10.53 -18.24
C LYS A 310 19.59 10.51 -16.74
N THR A 311 19.21 11.65 -16.19
CA THR A 311 18.75 11.75 -14.79
C THR A 311 17.50 10.91 -14.57
N GLY A 312 16.55 10.96 -15.52
CA GLY A 312 15.36 10.10 -15.53
C GLY A 312 15.68 8.62 -15.53
N PHE A 313 16.59 8.15 -16.39
CA PHE A 313 17.00 6.74 -16.42
C PHE A 313 17.62 6.30 -15.09
N VAL A 314 18.54 7.09 -14.52
CA VAL A 314 19.17 6.77 -13.24
C VAL A 314 18.14 6.72 -12.12
N ALA A 315 17.23 7.71 -12.05
CA ALA A 315 16.16 7.76 -11.06
C ALA A 315 15.20 6.56 -11.19
N PHE A 316 14.82 6.19 -12.41
CA PHE A 316 13.98 5.03 -12.68
C PHE A 316 14.63 3.74 -12.16
N PHE A 317 15.91 3.49 -12.49
CA PHE A 317 16.63 2.32 -11.98
C PHE A 317 16.78 2.33 -10.44
N TYR A 318 16.91 3.50 -9.83
CA TYR A 318 16.91 3.62 -8.36
C TYR A 318 15.55 3.30 -7.74
N SER A 319 14.46 3.57 -8.47
CA SER A 319 13.10 3.26 -8.05
C SER A 319 12.68 1.81 -8.28
N MET A 320 13.45 0.95 -8.97
CA MET A 320 13.04 -0.43 -9.31
C MET A 320 12.55 -1.29 -8.13
N ARG A 321 12.97 -0.99 -6.90
CA ARG A 321 12.44 -1.62 -5.69
C ARG A 321 10.93 -1.44 -5.52
N THR A 322 10.36 -0.32 -5.98
CA THR A 322 8.91 -0.07 -5.95
C THR A 322 8.17 -0.79 -7.07
N ALA A 323 8.86 -1.20 -8.15
CA ALA A 323 8.28 -1.98 -9.25
C ALA A 323 8.08 -3.44 -8.87
N LEU A 324 8.96 -3.98 -8.01
CA LEU A 324 8.87 -5.36 -7.57
C LEU A 324 7.80 -5.58 -6.50
N LEU A 325 7.60 -4.59 -5.61
CA LEU A 325 6.73 -4.72 -4.45
C LEU A 325 5.29 -5.18 -4.81
N PRO A 326 4.66 -4.69 -5.90
CA PRO A 326 3.36 -5.21 -6.36
C PRO A 326 3.32 -6.70 -6.66
N PHE A 327 4.35 -7.23 -7.33
CA PHE A 327 4.43 -8.66 -7.58
C PHE A 327 4.56 -9.44 -6.28
N LEU A 328 5.27 -8.90 -5.29
CA LEU A 328 5.45 -9.57 -4.00
C LEU A 328 4.16 -9.63 -3.20
N PHE A 329 3.43 -8.51 -3.08
CA PHE A 329 2.22 -8.49 -2.26
C PHE A 329 1.02 -9.19 -2.92
N ILE A 330 1.01 -9.34 -4.25
CA ILE A 330 -0.01 -10.15 -4.93
C ILE A 330 0.10 -11.62 -4.49
N PHE A 331 1.31 -12.12 -4.30
CA PHE A 331 1.53 -13.51 -3.85
C PHE A 331 1.78 -13.62 -2.34
N ASN A 332 1.74 -12.52 -1.60
CA ASN A 332 1.88 -12.47 -0.16
C ASN A 332 1.12 -11.26 0.41
N THR A 333 -0.16 -11.45 0.67
CA THR A 333 -1.08 -10.42 1.20
C THR A 333 -0.75 -9.99 2.63
N ASP A 334 0.10 -10.75 3.35
CA ASP A 334 0.61 -10.37 4.67
C ASP A 334 1.33 -9.01 4.61
N LEU A 335 1.96 -8.70 3.46
CA LEU A 335 2.60 -7.40 3.19
C LEU A 335 1.61 -6.22 3.16
N LEU A 336 0.33 -6.50 2.93
CA LEU A 336 -0.78 -5.54 2.98
C LEU A 336 -1.48 -5.53 4.34
N LEU A 337 -1.01 -6.34 5.31
CA LEU A 337 -1.60 -6.52 6.63
C LEU A 337 -3.05 -7.04 6.60
N ILE A 338 -3.38 -7.81 5.56
CA ILE A 338 -4.67 -8.51 5.43
C ILE A 338 -4.62 -9.75 6.31
N ASP A 339 -5.58 -9.89 7.22
CA ASP A 339 -5.72 -11.00 8.18
C ASP A 339 -4.50 -11.28 9.07
N VAL A 340 -3.69 -10.24 9.30
CA VAL A 340 -2.43 -10.34 10.05
C VAL A 340 -2.59 -9.85 11.49
N GLY A 341 -2.23 -10.71 12.45
CA GLY A 341 -2.26 -10.36 13.87
C GLY A 341 -1.16 -9.36 14.28
N PRO A 342 -1.26 -8.66 15.43
CA PRO A 342 -0.29 -7.62 15.81
C PRO A 342 1.17 -8.09 15.92
N VAL A 343 1.40 -9.31 16.42
CA VAL A 343 2.75 -9.88 16.55
C VAL A 343 3.33 -10.20 15.18
N GLU A 344 2.52 -10.82 14.34
CA GLU A 344 2.86 -11.16 12.96
C GLU A 344 3.12 -9.90 12.13
N ALA A 345 2.31 -8.85 12.26
CA ALA A 345 2.48 -7.58 11.56
C ALA A 345 3.89 -6.98 11.78
N VAL A 346 4.45 -7.15 12.97
CA VAL A 346 5.78 -6.64 13.29
C VAL A 346 6.88 -7.52 12.79
N LEU A 347 6.66 -8.82 12.80
CA LEU A 347 7.54 -9.74 12.14
C LEU A 347 7.57 -9.45 10.63
N VAL A 348 6.42 -9.29 9.98
CA VAL A 348 6.28 -8.89 8.57
C VAL A 348 7.00 -7.57 8.33
N PHE A 349 6.81 -6.56 9.18
CA PHE A 349 7.50 -5.29 9.06
C PHE A 349 9.04 -5.43 9.10
N ILE A 350 9.57 -6.20 10.06
CA ILE A 350 11.01 -6.44 10.19
C ILE A 350 11.55 -7.18 8.98
N VAL A 351 10.90 -8.27 8.57
CA VAL A 351 11.31 -9.10 7.44
C VAL A 351 11.23 -8.31 6.13
N ALA A 352 10.12 -7.60 5.87
CA ALA A 352 9.95 -6.77 4.69
C ALA A 352 11.00 -5.65 4.62
N THR A 353 11.29 -4.99 5.76
CA THR A 353 12.34 -3.96 5.81
C THR A 353 13.71 -4.55 5.49
N ALA A 354 14.07 -5.68 6.13
CA ALA A 354 15.34 -6.36 5.86
C ALA A 354 15.44 -6.83 4.40
N ALA A 355 14.38 -7.43 3.87
CA ALA A 355 14.31 -7.92 2.50
C ALA A 355 14.41 -6.78 1.48
N MET A 356 13.77 -5.62 1.71
CA MET A 356 13.92 -4.43 0.86
C MET A 356 15.35 -3.88 0.86
N LEU A 357 16.03 -3.88 2.01
CA LEU A 357 17.42 -3.43 2.09
C LEU A 357 18.36 -4.39 1.36
N ILE A 358 18.18 -5.70 1.53
CA ILE A 358 18.94 -6.74 0.84
C ILE A 358 18.69 -6.67 -0.67
N PHE A 359 17.44 -6.51 -1.10
CA PHE A 359 17.07 -6.33 -2.49
C PHE A 359 17.78 -5.12 -3.09
N THR A 360 17.73 -3.98 -2.39
CA THR A 360 18.42 -2.75 -2.83
C THR A 360 19.93 -2.98 -2.94
N ALA A 361 20.54 -3.67 -1.98
CA ALA A 361 21.96 -3.99 -2.02
C ALA A 361 22.34 -4.92 -3.19
N GLY A 362 21.50 -5.92 -3.48
CA GLY A 362 21.65 -6.82 -4.62
C GLY A 362 21.53 -6.09 -5.96
N PHE A 363 20.46 -5.31 -6.12
CA PHE A 363 20.15 -4.58 -7.35
C PHE A 363 21.15 -3.46 -7.64
N GLN A 364 21.57 -2.70 -6.63
CA GLN A 364 22.58 -1.65 -6.76
C GLN A 364 24.01 -2.18 -6.86
N GLY A 365 24.21 -3.49 -6.63
CA GLY A 365 25.53 -4.12 -6.75
C GLY A 365 26.51 -3.74 -5.63
N TYR A 366 26.01 -3.39 -4.45
CA TYR A 366 26.83 -3.00 -3.32
C TYR A 366 26.17 -3.37 -1.98
N PHE A 367 26.91 -4.05 -1.11
CA PHE A 367 26.47 -4.34 0.26
C PHE A 367 27.53 -3.88 1.29
N PHE A 368 28.54 -4.70 1.58
CA PHE A 368 29.72 -4.27 2.36
C PHE A 368 30.91 -3.88 1.46
N ALA A 369 30.96 -4.48 0.29
CA ALA A 369 31.87 -4.15 -0.80
C ALA A 369 31.08 -4.20 -2.11
N ARG A 370 31.71 -3.77 -3.21
CA ARG A 370 31.13 -3.95 -4.55
C ARG A 370 30.83 -5.43 -4.78
N SER A 371 29.57 -5.75 -5.03
CA SER A 371 29.08 -7.10 -5.26
C SER A 371 29.57 -7.61 -6.61
N ARG A 372 29.97 -8.87 -6.66
CA ARG A 372 30.08 -9.59 -7.93
C ARG A 372 28.68 -9.97 -8.42
N ILE A 373 28.51 -10.22 -9.72
CA ILE A 373 27.19 -10.53 -10.31
C ILE A 373 26.49 -11.67 -9.56
N TYR A 374 27.20 -12.75 -9.23
CA TYR A 374 26.62 -13.86 -8.47
C TYR A 374 26.24 -13.47 -7.03
N GLU A 375 26.97 -12.56 -6.38
CA GLU A 375 26.62 -12.07 -5.04
C GLU A 375 25.35 -11.22 -5.10
N SER A 376 25.22 -10.37 -6.13
CA SER A 376 23.99 -9.61 -6.41
C SER A 376 22.80 -10.52 -6.66
N VAL A 377 22.96 -11.56 -7.50
CA VAL A 377 21.91 -12.55 -7.78
C VAL A 377 21.51 -13.29 -6.50
N LEU A 378 22.49 -13.71 -5.69
CA LEU A 378 22.21 -14.36 -4.40
C LEU A 378 21.49 -13.43 -3.42
N LEU A 379 21.85 -12.15 -3.35
CA LEU A 379 21.14 -11.17 -2.51
C LEU A 379 19.70 -10.97 -2.99
N ILE A 380 19.47 -10.88 -4.30
CA ILE A 380 18.11 -10.78 -4.86
C ILE A 380 17.30 -12.05 -4.55
N LEU A 381 17.92 -13.23 -4.69
CA LEU A 381 17.29 -14.51 -4.33
C LEU A 381 16.93 -14.56 -2.84
N VAL A 382 17.84 -14.14 -1.96
CA VAL A 382 17.57 -14.04 -0.50
C VAL A 382 16.40 -13.11 -0.23
N ALA A 383 16.38 -11.93 -0.84
CA ALA A 383 15.27 -10.99 -0.67
C ALA A 383 13.94 -11.61 -1.14
N PHE A 384 13.93 -12.27 -2.30
CA PHE A 384 12.75 -13.00 -2.79
C PHE A 384 12.30 -14.10 -1.83
N SER A 385 13.22 -14.93 -1.32
CA SER A 385 12.91 -15.99 -0.35
C SER A 385 12.37 -15.45 0.98
N LEU A 386 12.80 -14.24 1.41
CA LEU A 386 12.26 -13.59 2.59
C LEU A 386 10.86 -13.03 2.36
N PHE A 387 10.59 -12.46 1.18
CA PHE A 387 9.28 -11.91 0.83
C PHE A 387 8.23 -12.97 0.52
N ARG A 388 8.61 -14.02 -0.21
CA ARG A 388 7.70 -15.07 -0.64
C ARG A 388 8.27 -16.45 -0.26
N PRO A 389 8.36 -16.76 1.04
CA PRO A 389 8.82 -18.07 1.50
C PRO A 389 7.91 -19.20 0.99
N GLY A 390 6.59 -18.93 0.88
CA GLY A 390 5.59 -19.88 0.37
C GLY A 390 5.94 -20.45 -0.99
N PHE A 391 6.52 -19.66 -1.92
CA PHE A 391 6.93 -20.15 -3.23
C PHE A 391 7.81 -21.40 -3.17
N TRP A 392 8.74 -21.44 -2.20
CA TRP A 392 9.63 -22.57 -2.02
C TRP A 392 8.96 -23.71 -1.24
N MET A 393 8.07 -23.40 -0.30
CA MET A 393 7.32 -24.41 0.44
C MET A 393 6.34 -25.14 -0.47
N ASP A 394 5.63 -24.42 -1.34
CA ASP A 394 4.68 -24.95 -2.32
C ASP A 394 5.33 -25.92 -3.31
N MET A 395 6.63 -25.76 -3.58
CA MET A 395 7.41 -26.70 -4.39
C MET A 395 7.76 -28.00 -3.65
N ILE A 396 7.77 -27.98 -2.32
CA ILE A 396 8.11 -29.12 -1.47
C ILE A 396 6.84 -29.89 -1.08
N VAL A 397 5.81 -29.16 -0.66
CA VAL A 397 4.50 -29.68 -0.26
C VAL A 397 3.46 -28.81 -0.96
N GLU A 398 2.54 -29.41 -1.72
CA GLU A 398 1.49 -28.62 -2.39
C GLU A 398 0.56 -27.94 -1.37
N PRO A 399 0.11 -26.69 -1.62
CA PRO A 399 -0.71 -25.94 -0.67
C PRO A 399 -2.15 -26.44 -0.58
N THR A 400 -2.64 -27.11 -1.61
CA THR A 400 -4.01 -27.59 -1.70
C THR A 400 -4.06 -29.00 -2.24
N THR A 401 -4.89 -29.85 -1.64
CA THR A 401 -5.22 -31.16 -2.18
C THR A 401 -6.56 -31.09 -2.90
N SER A 402 -6.60 -31.57 -4.14
CA SER A 402 -7.83 -31.75 -4.92
C SER A 402 -8.66 -32.91 -4.34
N VAL A 403 -9.95 -32.68 -4.16
CA VAL A 403 -10.92 -33.63 -3.63
C VAL A 403 -12.13 -33.69 -4.57
N PRO A 404 -12.72 -34.87 -4.83
CA PRO A 404 -13.86 -34.98 -5.74
C PRO A 404 -15.03 -34.04 -5.38
N PRO A 405 -15.69 -33.42 -6.38
CA PRO A 405 -16.80 -32.48 -6.15
C PRO A 405 -17.94 -33.07 -5.33
N GLY A 406 -18.23 -34.36 -5.48
CA GLY A 406 -19.29 -35.04 -4.72
C GLY A 406 -19.08 -35.02 -3.20
N SER A 407 -17.86 -34.74 -2.73
CA SER A 407 -17.55 -34.62 -1.30
C SER A 407 -17.65 -33.18 -0.77
N ILE A 408 -18.13 -32.22 -1.58
CA ILE A 408 -18.20 -30.80 -1.19
C ILE A 408 -18.91 -30.59 0.15
N VAL A 409 -20.03 -31.27 0.38
CA VAL A 409 -20.78 -31.19 1.65
C VAL A 409 -19.92 -31.65 2.83
N GLU A 410 -19.19 -32.75 2.67
CA GLU A 410 -18.28 -33.28 3.70
C GLU A 410 -17.12 -32.33 3.98
N GLN A 411 -16.58 -31.65 2.95
CA GLN A 411 -15.52 -30.66 3.13
C GLN A 411 -16.03 -29.40 3.87
N PHE A 412 -17.22 -28.90 3.52
CA PHE A 412 -17.84 -27.77 4.23
C PHE A 412 -18.18 -28.11 5.69
N GLU A 413 -18.55 -29.36 5.98
CA GLU A 413 -18.82 -29.82 7.34
C GLU A 413 -17.52 -29.93 8.16
N ARG A 414 -16.43 -30.43 7.55
CA ARG A 414 -15.13 -30.60 8.21
C ARG A 414 -14.36 -29.30 8.43
N ALA A 415 -14.47 -28.35 7.51
CA ALA A 415 -13.78 -27.08 7.60
C ALA A 415 -14.26 -26.29 8.82
N GLU A 416 -13.38 -25.51 9.46
CA GLU A 416 -13.84 -24.58 10.50
C GLU A 416 -14.49 -23.36 9.83
N PRO A 417 -15.53 -22.74 10.45
CA PRO A 417 -16.06 -21.48 9.94
C PRO A 417 -14.94 -20.43 9.77
N GLY A 418 -14.95 -19.72 8.65
CA GLY A 418 -13.89 -18.79 8.24
C GLY A 418 -12.73 -19.42 7.46
N THR A 419 -12.72 -20.74 7.27
CA THR A 419 -11.71 -21.39 6.41
C THR A 419 -12.02 -21.12 4.94
N GLU A 420 -10.99 -20.81 4.14
CA GLU A 420 -11.11 -20.66 2.70
C GLU A 420 -11.05 -22.02 1.98
N LEU A 421 -12.08 -22.35 1.21
CA LEU A 421 -12.11 -23.45 0.25
C LEU A 421 -11.99 -22.90 -1.16
N ARG A 422 -11.30 -23.62 -2.06
CA ARG A 422 -11.20 -23.22 -3.47
C ARG A 422 -12.04 -24.15 -4.32
N LEU A 423 -12.91 -23.59 -5.14
CA LEU A 423 -13.75 -24.31 -6.08
C LEU A 423 -13.28 -24.01 -7.49
N LEU A 424 -12.98 -25.05 -8.26
CA LEU A 424 -12.82 -24.92 -9.71
C LEU A 424 -14.19 -25.06 -10.35
N VAL A 425 -14.65 -24.03 -11.04
CA VAL A 425 -15.98 -23.93 -11.62
C VAL A 425 -15.87 -23.78 -13.12
N ASP A 426 -16.58 -24.65 -13.85
CA ASP A 426 -16.77 -24.58 -15.29
C ASP A 426 -18.16 -24.05 -15.60
N GLY A 427 -18.26 -23.14 -16.55
CA GLY A 427 -19.52 -22.54 -16.95
C GLY A 427 -19.45 -21.86 -18.31
N LEU A 428 -20.44 -21.00 -18.56
CA LEU A 428 -20.43 -20.08 -19.69
C LEU A 428 -20.30 -18.66 -19.15
N ASP A 429 -19.61 -17.80 -19.90
CA ASP A 429 -19.58 -16.38 -19.61
C ASP A 429 -20.86 -15.66 -20.06
N SER A 430 -20.93 -14.34 -19.84
CA SER A 430 -22.08 -13.50 -20.20
C SER A 430 -22.45 -13.49 -21.69
N VAL A 431 -21.56 -13.97 -22.57
CA VAL A 431 -21.75 -14.04 -24.03
C VAL A 431 -21.88 -15.49 -24.54
N GLY A 432 -21.85 -16.48 -23.64
CA GLY A 432 -22.06 -17.89 -23.95
C GLY A 432 -20.79 -18.65 -24.35
N GLU A 433 -19.60 -18.10 -24.08
CA GLU A 433 -18.32 -18.80 -24.29
C GLU A 433 -17.93 -19.63 -23.07
N PRO A 434 -17.30 -20.82 -23.25
CA PRO A 434 -16.85 -21.64 -22.13
C PRO A 434 -15.83 -20.91 -21.26
N LEU A 435 -16.07 -20.90 -19.95
CA LEU A 435 -15.22 -20.26 -18.96
C LEU A 435 -14.94 -21.24 -17.81
N SER A 436 -13.66 -21.37 -17.45
CA SER A 436 -13.22 -22.11 -16.26
C SER A 436 -12.50 -21.17 -15.32
N PHE A 437 -12.90 -21.11 -14.05
CA PHE A 437 -12.32 -20.21 -13.08
C PHE A 437 -12.25 -20.81 -11.67
N THR A 438 -11.29 -20.34 -10.88
CA THR A 438 -11.17 -20.69 -9.46
C THR A 438 -11.85 -19.61 -8.61
N ALA A 439 -12.77 -20.03 -7.74
CA ALA A 439 -13.42 -19.17 -6.75
C ALA A 439 -12.97 -19.55 -5.32
N ILE A 440 -12.82 -18.55 -4.44
CA ILE A 440 -12.60 -18.77 -3.01
C ILE A 440 -13.94 -18.68 -2.29
N VAL A 441 -14.28 -19.69 -1.53
CA VAL A 441 -15.45 -19.74 -0.67
C VAL A 441 -15.01 -19.76 0.78
N GLU A 442 -15.36 -18.71 1.52
CA GLU A 442 -15.20 -18.67 2.97
C GLU A 442 -16.35 -19.47 3.61
N VAL A 443 -16.01 -20.50 4.39
CA VAL A 443 -17.01 -21.39 4.99
C VAL A 443 -17.78 -20.64 6.07
N PRO A 444 -19.10 -20.40 5.91
CA PRO A 444 -19.88 -19.68 6.91
C PRO A 444 -20.22 -20.56 8.12
N GLU A 445 -20.76 -19.95 9.17
CA GLU A 445 -21.29 -20.69 10.32
C GLU A 445 -22.49 -21.57 9.91
N GLY A 446 -22.61 -22.74 10.52
CA GLY A 446 -23.72 -23.68 10.29
C GLY A 446 -23.49 -25.02 10.98
N ALA A 447 -24.57 -25.75 11.29
CA ALA A 447 -24.53 -27.02 12.01
C ALA A 447 -24.20 -28.21 11.10
N THR A 448 -24.57 -28.16 9.81
CA THR A 448 -24.23 -29.19 8.81
C THR A 448 -23.53 -28.59 7.60
N GLY A 449 -22.87 -29.43 6.79
CA GLY A 449 -22.25 -29.00 5.54
C GLY A 449 -23.25 -28.35 4.57
N GLU A 450 -24.47 -28.90 4.45
CA GLU A 450 -25.50 -28.31 3.57
C GLU A 450 -25.97 -26.95 4.07
N GLU A 451 -26.14 -26.79 5.39
CA GLU A 451 -26.54 -25.50 5.98
C GLU A 451 -25.47 -24.44 5.74
N ARG A 452 -24.19 -24.80 5.81
CA ARG A 452 -23.09 -23.88 5.51
C ARG A 452 -23.06 -23.48 4.03
N ILE A 453 -23.25 -24.43 3.12
CA ILE A 453 -23.34 -24.14 1.68
C ILE A 453 -24.52 -23.20 1.39
N ALA A 454 -25.68 -23.48 2.00
CA ALA A 454 -26.87 -22.63 1.88
C ALA A 454 -26.67 -21.23 2.49
N ASN A 455 -25.99 -21.11 3.63
CA ASN A 455 -25.67 -19.83 4.26
C ASN A 455 -24.66 -19.01 3.43
N PHE A 456 -23.79 -19.67 2.68
CA PHE A 456 -22.92 -19.01 1.71
C PHE A 456 -23.75 -18.49 0.51
N GLY A 457 -24.88 -19.14 0.22
CA GLY A 457 -25.84 -18.73 -0.81
C GLY A 457 -25.80 -19.58 -2.07
N LEU A 458 -25.27 -20.80 -2.00
CA LEU A 458 -25.27 -21.74 -3.13
C LEU A 458 -26.33 -22.82 -2.90
N GLU A 459 -27.19 -23.04 -3.89
CA GLU A 459 -28.05 -24.21 -3.97
C GLU A 459 -27.44 -25.16 -5.00
N LEU A 460 -27.11 -26.39 -4.59
CA LEU A 460 -26.38 -27.35 -5.41
C LEU A 460 -27.23 -28.58 -5.71
N ILE A 461 -27.20 -29.03 -6.96
CA ILE A 461 -27.64 -30.35 -7.37
C ILE A 461 -26.41 -31.25 -7.41
N ILE A 462 -26.40 -32.28 -6.54
CA ILE A 462 -25.31 -33.24 -6.42
C ILE A 462 -25.78 -34.60 -6.95
N ASP A 463 -25.26 -35.01 -8.11
CA ASP A 463 -25.44 -36.36 -8.66
C ASP A 463 -24.08 -37.07 -8.76
N GLY A 464 -23.68 -37.73 -7.65
CA GLY A 464 -22.35 -38.33 -7.53
C GLY A 464 -21.26 -37.28 -7.57
N ASN A 465 -20.44 -37.27 -8.62
CA ASN A 465 -19.40 -36.26 -8.84
C ASN A 465 -19.84 -35.13 -9.79
N ASP A 466 -21.05 -35.19 -10.35
CA ASP A 466 -21.61 -34.09 -11.12
C ASP A 466 -22.30 -33.13 -10.15
N VAL A 467 -21.62 -32.03 -9.82
CA VAL A 467 -22.13 -31.00 -8.91
C VAL A 467 -22.43 -29.76 -9.72
N THR A 468 -23.70 -29.41 -9.84
CA THR A 468 -24.18 -28.26 -10.60
C THR A 468 -24.79 -27.22 -9.66
N ILE A 469 -24.53 -25.95 -9.91
CA ILE A 469 -25.14 -24.82 -9.20
C ILE A 469 -26.56 -24.64 -9.77
N ASP A 470 -27.56 -24.95 -8.95
CA ASP A 470 -28.97 -24.81 -9.32
C ASP A 470 -29.39 -23.34 -9.24
N ASN A 471 -28.94 -22.65 -8.19
CA ASN A 471 -29.30 -21.27 -7.93
C ASN A 471 -28.30 -20.59 -6.99
N VAL A 472 -28.20 -19.27 -7.11
CA VAL A 472 -27.44 -18.40 -6.21
C VAL A 472 -28.43 -17.52 -5.46
N THR A 473 -28.44 -17.62 -4.13
CA THR A 473 -29.40 -16.88 -3.30
C THR A 473 -29.13 -15.38 -3.37
N PHE A 474 -30.19 -14.57 -3.49
CA PHE A 474 -30.09 -13.11 -3.49
C PHE A 474 -29.64 -12.57 -2.13
N ASP A 475 -28.85 -11.50 -2.14
CA ASP A 475 -28.23 -10.84 -0.97
C ASP A 475 -27.34 -11.79 -0.15
N SER A 476 -26.72 -12.77 -0.83
CA SER A 476 -25.82 -13.76 -0.22
C SER A 476 -24.35 -13.45 -0.46
N PRO A 477 -23.44 -14.02 0.36
CA PRO A 477 -22.00 -13.96 0.10
C PRO A 477 -21.62 -14.46 -1.30
N ALA A 478 -22.28 -15.51 -1.80
CA ALA A 478 -22.06 -16.05 -3.14
C ALA A 478 -22.42 -15.04 -4.25
N GLU A 479 -23.59 -14.40 -4.16
CA GLU A 479 -24.00 -13.36 -5.12
C GLU A 479 -23.06 -12.15 -5.06
N ALA A 480 -22.62 -11.76 -3.86
CA ALA A 480 -21.71 -10.63 -3.67
C ALA A 480 -20.34 -10.84 -4.35
N GLN A 481 -19.92 -12.08 -4.58
CA GLN A 481 -18.72 -12.37 -5.37
C GLN A 481 -18.93 -12.17 -6.88
N GLY A 482 -20.18 -12.29 -7.36
CA GLY A 482 -20.55 -12.02 -8.76
C GLY A 482 -19.94 -12.98 -9.78
N VAL A 483 -19.40 -14.12 -9.35
CA VAL A 483 -18.77 -15.14 -10.21
C VAL A 483 -19.64 -16.38 -10.41
N PHE A 484 -20.49 -16.69 -9.43
CA PHE A 484 -21.37 -17.85 -9.47
C PHE A 484 -22.64 -17.54 -10.25
N ASP A 485 -23.07 -18.47 -11.08
CA ASP A 485 -24.31 -18.38 -11.86
C ASP A 485 -24.99 -19.76 -11.95
N TRP A 486 -26.26 -19.78 -12.32
CA TRP A 486 -27.01 -21.02 -12.54
C TRP A 486 -26.40 -21.85 -13.69
N ASP A 487 -26.58 -23.17 -13.64
CA ASP A 487 -26.03 -24.15 -14.60
C ASP A 487 -24.49 -24.27 -14.65
N GLN A 488 -23.75 -23.56 -13.79
CA GLN A 488 -22.31 -23.76 -13.63
C GLN A 488 -22.01 -25.08 -12.91
N LYS A 489 -20.88 -25.71 -13.25
CA LYS A 489 -20.45 -27.00 -12.70
C LYS A 489 -19.23 -26.85 -11.83
N ILE A 490 -19.26 -27.43 -10.64
CA ILE A 490 -18.09 -27.53 -9.76
C ILE A 490 -17.30 -28.77 -10.17
N VAL A 491 -16.10 -28.55 -10.72
CA VAL A 491 -15.23 -29.59 -11.29
C VAL A 491 -14.23 -30.11 -10.28
N ASP A 492 -13.79 -29.26 -9.36
CA ASP A 492 -12.83 -29.65 -8.33
C ASP A 492 -13.05 -28.85 -7.04
N VAL A 493 -12.77 -29.48 -5.90
CA VAL A 493 -12.79 -28.85 -4.58
C VAL A 493 -11.38 -28.97 -4.01
N MET A 494 -10.66 -27.85 -3.97
CA MET A 494 -9.29 -27.80 -3.44
C MET A 494 -9.33 -27.35 -1.98
N VAL A 495 -8.83 -28.22 -1.11
CA VAL A 495 -8.81 -28.01 0.35
C VAL A 495 -7.37 -27.75 0.79
N ALA A 496 -7.18 -26.86 1.76
CA ALA A 496 -5.85 -26.56 2.30
C ALA A 496 -5.15 -27.84 2.82
N SER A 497 -3.91 -28.04 2.39
CA SER A 497 -3.05 -29.14 2.84
C SER A 497 -2.33 -28.78 4.14
N ASP A 498 -1.99 -29.79 4.95
CA ASP A 498 -1.17 -29.61 6.15
C ASP A 498 0.31 -29.35 5.77
N GLN A 499 0.60 -28.12 5.35
CA GLN A 499 1.94 -27.67 5.00
C GLN A 499 2.75 -27.29 6.25
N PRO A 500 4.05 -27.61 6.29
CA PRO A 500 4.96 -27.04 7.28
C PRO A 500 4.98 -25.49 7.21
N PRO A 501 5.31 -24.80 8.31
CA PRO A 501 5.40 -23.35 8.31
C PRO A 501 6.33 -22.82 7.22
N LYS A 502 5.81 -21.96 6.34
CA LYS A 502 6.54 -21.35 5.20
C LYS A 502 7.83 -20.67 5.65
N GLU A 503 7.86 -20.13 6.88
CA GLU A 503 8.97 -19.42 7.51
C GLU A 503 10.25 -20.26 7.66
N LEU A 504 10.15 -21.59 7.58
CA LEU A 504 11.33 -22.47 7.57
C LEU A 504 12.31 -22.14 6.42
N ILE A 505 11.81 -21.55 5.33
CA ILE A 505 12.62 -21.09 4.19
C ILE A 505 13.51 -19.88 4.54
N TRP A 506 13.22 -19.15 5.61
CA TRP A 506 14.10 -18.07 6.06
C TRP A 506 15.45 -18.58 6.55
N ILE A 507 15.51 -19.80 7.10
CA ILE A 507 16.75 -20.38 7.62
C ILE A 507 17.82 -20.49 6.51
N PRO A 508 17.58 -21.20 5.38
CA PRO A 508 18.56 -21.26 4.30
C PRO A 508 18.84 -19.87 3.69
N ALA A 509 17.84 -18.98 3.59
CA ALA A 509 18.04 -17.64 3.06
C ALA A 509 19.01 -16.81 3.92
N ILE A 510 18.85 -16.85 5.25
CA ILE A 510 19.73 -16.16 6.20
C ILE A 510 21.15 -16.76 6.16
N VAL A 511 21.29 -18.08 6.02
CA VAL A 511 22.60 -18.72 5.85
C VAL A 511 23.32 -18.19 4.61
N VAL A 512 22.63 -18.12 3.47
CA VAL A 512 23.19 -17.56 2.23
C VAL A 512 23.58 -16.09 2.42
N LEU A 513 22.74 -15.30 3.07
CA LEU A 513 23.03 -13.89 3.38
C LEU A 513 24.31 -13.74 4.20
N ILE A 514 24.46 -14.53 5.27
CA ILE A 514 25.64 -14.53 6.13
C ILE A 514 26.88 -14.91 5.33
N LEU A 515 26.80 -15.91 4.45
CA LEU A 515 27.93 -16.31 3.60
C LEU A 515 28.35 -15.16 2.67
N VAL A 516 27.42 -14.49 1.99
CA VAL A 516 27.71 -13.32 1.15
C VAL A 516 28.32 -12.19 1.99
N ALA A 517 27.75 -11.89 3.15
CA ALA A 517 28.26 -10.88 4.08
C ALA A 517 29.70 -11.15 4.50
N LEU A 518 30.03 -12.40 4.86
CA LEU A 518 31.37 -12.81 5.26
C LEU A 518 32.38 -12.69 4.10
N LEU A 519 31.99 -13.10 2.89
CA LEU A 519 32.82 -12.98 1.70
C LEU A 519 33.15 -11.52 1.39
N GLN A 520 32.15 -10.63 1.45
CA GLN A 520 32.36 -9.21 1.20
C GLN A 520 33.13 -8.51 2.32
N SER A 521 32.85 -8.84 3.58
CA SER A 521 33.56 -8.26 4.74
C SER A 521 35.05 -8.58 4.70
N ARG A 522 35.43 -9.79 4.28
CA ARG A 522 36.85 -10.15 4.09
C ARG A 522 37.51 -9.28 3.02
N ARG A 523 36.83 -9.06 1.90
CA ARG A 523 37.33 -8.23 0.80
C ARG A 523 37.40 -6.75 1.16
N GLN A 524 36.43 -6.23 1.91
CA GLN A 524 36.46 -4.86 2.42
C GLN A 524 37.69 -4.61 3.29
N LYS A 525 38.03 -5.55 4.20
CA LYS A 525 39.24 -5.46 5.03
C LYS A 525 40.52 -5.48 4.19
N THR A 526 40.58 -6.30 3.13
CA THR A 526 41.73 -6.31 2.21
C THR A 526 41.86 -4.98 1.46
N LEU A 527 40.75 -4.40 1.00
CA LEU A 527 40.73 -3.10 0.33
C LEU A 527 41.08 -1.94 1.27
N ALA A 528 40.73 -2.03 2.55
CA ALA A 528 41.10 -1.02 3.54
C ALA A 528 42.56 -1.12 4.02
N ALA A 529 43.20 -2.28 3.81
CA ALA A 529 44.59 -2.52 4.17
C ALA A 529 45.58 -2.29 3.00
N ALA A 530 45.06 -2.18 1.77
CA ALA A 530 45.81 -1.82 0.56
C ALA A 530 45.68 -0.33 0.29
#